data_AF-A0A3D3GAE5-F1
#
_entry.id   AF-A0A3D3GAE5-F1
#
_cell.length_a   1.000
_cell.length_b   1.000
_cell.length_c   1.000
_cell.angle_alpha   90.00
_cell.angle_beta   90.00
_cell.angle_gamma   90.00
#
_symmetry.space_group_name_H-M   'P 1'
#
loop_
_entity.id
_entity.type
_entity.pdbx_description
1 polymer ?
#
loop_
_entity_poly.entity_id
_entity_poly.type
_entity_poly.pdbx_seq_one_letter_code
_entity_poly.pdbx_strand_id
1 'polypeptide(L)'
;MIATKQQDEMLQVGYVLRAARKASRLQQVDVARKLGVTQGYLSKLETGQMVPDAILWFHFCDLVNIPYESLKTGFIDFMVPAKLRDDQRENGFKLPKQYARSRGTKVRALLPLLDFARQKLGSTKYLRLLESYGLAPDFFVHLDNQIGIEFSLDLITVLIEKKLATKRDLAVLTASASNPVFHGGLKTCYDQAQNSSDLIQEYIRNIRHYDCDFNYEILQSSKNHLELSIQPLSHISASHPSLANRDFCDMRRHYLENISAYRGMPGLKVIETCCTYSGDEACVYQLNSKASA
;
A
#
# COMPACT_ATOMS: atom_id res chain seq x y z
N MET A 1 17.96 19.48 8.80
CA MET A 1 16.84 18.52 8.59
C MET A 1 15.75 19.01 7.62
N ILE A 2 15.60 20.32 7.35
CA ILE A 2 14.56 20.82 6.43
C ILE A 2 14.85 20.49 4.95
N ALA A 3 16.11 20.60 4.52
CA ALA A 3 16.51 20.36 3.12
C ALA A 3 16.22 18.92 2.62
N THR A 4 16.33 17.92 3.50
CA THR A 4 16.06 16.50 3.15
C THR A 4 14.57 16.25 2.90
N LYS A 5 13.68 16.86 3.68
CA LYS A 5 12.23 16.66 3.53
C LYS A 5 11.72 17.23 2.21
N GLN A 6 12.14 18.44 1.86
CA GLN A 6 11.77 19.08 0.60
C GLN A 6 12.29 18.27 -0.60
N GLN A 7 13.53 17.77 -0.53
CA GLN A 7 14.08 16.93 -1.59
C GLN A 7 13.31 15.61 -1.76
N ASP A 8 12.89 14.98 -0.67
CA ASP A 8 12.06 13.76 -0.70
C ASP A 8 10.68 14.04 -1.32
N GLU A 9 10.06 15.18 -1.00
CA GLU A 9 8.79 15.61 -1.61
C GLU A 9 8.93 15.86 -3.12
N MET A 10 9.99 16.55 -3.55
CA MET A 10 10.29 16.77 -4.97
C MET A 10 10.52 15.44 -5.72
N LEU A 11 11.25 14.52 -5.09
CA LEU A 11 11.50 13.20 -5.64
C LEU A 11 10.20 12.38 -5.78
N GLN A 12 9.29 12.49 -4.81
CA GLN A 12 7.98 11.86 -4.85
C GLN A 12 7.14 12.36 -6.04
N VAL A 13 7.11 13.67 -6.28
CA VAL A 13 6.44 14.24 -7.47
C VAL A 13 7.08 13.71 -8.76
N GLY A 14 8.41 13.61 -8.80
CA GLY A 14 9.12 13.01 -9.93
C GLY A 14 8.74 11.54 -10.18
N TYR A 15 8.53 10.75 -9.12
CA TYR A 15 8.00 9.38 -9.25
C TYR A 15 6.58 9.38 -9.83
N VAL A 16 5.69 10.27 -9.38
CA VAL A 16 4.31 10.37 -9.90
C VAL A 16 4.31 10.67 -11.41
N LEU A 17 5.10 11.65 -11.85
CA LEU A 17 5.23 12.01 -13.26
C LEU A 17 5.68 10.81 -14.11
N ARG A 18 6.74 10.10 -13.68
CA ARG A 18 7.23 8.90 -14.38
C ARG A 18 6.21 7.78 -14.42
N ALA A 19 5.56 7.50 -13.29
CA ALA A 19 4.57 6.43 -13.17
C ALA A 19 3.39 6.68 -14.12
N ALA A 20 2.83 7.89 -14.11
CA ALA A 20 1.70 8.26 -14.95
C ALA A 20 2.05 8.23 -16.45
N ARG A 21 3.24 8.71 -16.81
CA ARG A 21 3.74 8.63 -18.19
C ARG A 21 3.89 7.19 -18.66
N LYS A 22 4.49 6.31 -17.83
CA LYS A 22 4.65 4.88 -18.14
C LYS A 22 3.30 4.17 -18.26
N ALA A 23 2.35 4.48 -17.38
CA ALA A 23 0.98 3.95 -17.45
C ALA A 23 0.30 4.33 -18.77
N SER A 24 0.52 5.56 -19.24
CA SER A 24 0.04 6.07 -20.54
C SER A 24 0.87 5.60 -21.75
N ARG A 25 1.92 4.79 -21.53
CA ARG A 25 2.83 4.28 -22.58
C ARG A 25 3.48 5.37 -23.44
N LEU A 26 3.69 6.57 -22.88
CA LEU A 26 4.30 7.69 -23.58
C LEU A 26 5.82 7.75 -23.35
N GLN A 27 6.58 8.09 -24.39
CA GLN A 27 8.00 8.40 -24.20
C GLN A 27 8.17 9.80 -23.60
N GLN A 28 9.30 10.03 -22.93
CA GLN A 28 9.59 11.33 -22.31
C GLN A 28 9.61 12.45 -23.36
N VAL A 29 10.15 12.19 -24.56
CA VAL A 29 10.18 13.15 -25.67
C VAL A 29 8.77 13.51 -26.18
N ASP A 30 7.83 12.57 -26.15
CA ASP A 30 6.46 12.82 -26.61
C ASP A 30 5.70 13.68 -25.62
N VAL A 31 5.84 13.39 -24.32
CA VAL A 31 5.24 14.21 -23.25
C VAL A 31 5.81 15.62 -23.28
N ALA A 32 7.13 15.78 -23.39
CA ALA A 32 7.76 17.09 -23.46
C ALA A 32 7.24 17.91 -24.64
N ARG A 33 7.13 17.30 -25.83
CA ARG A 33 6.57 17.94 -27.03
C ARG A 33 5.11 18.38 -26.82
N LYS A 34 4.27 17.50 -26.26
CA LYS A 34 2.85 17.78 -26.03
C LYS A 34 2.61 18.87 -24.99
N LEU A 35 3.52 19.02 -24.02
CA LEU A 35 3.47 20.07 -23.00
C LEU A 35 4.17 21.36 -23.41
N GLY A 36 4.79 21.42 -24.60
CA GLY A 36 5.53 22.60 -25.05
C GLY A 36 6.80 22.89 -24.25
N VAL A 37 7.40 21.86 -23.62
CA VAL A 37 8.65 21.99 -22.83
C VAL A 37 9.78 21.19 -23.47
N THR A 38 11.02 21.47 -23.07
CA THR A 38 12.17 20.67 -23.52
C THR A 38 12.21 19.31 -22.82
N GLN A 39 12.78 18.29 -23.46
CA GLN A 39 12.99 16.99 -22.83
C GLN A 39 13.84 17.10 -21.56
N GLY A 40 14.87 17.96 -21.57
CA GLY A 40 15.75 18.18 -20.41
C GLY A 40 14.98 18.78 -19.22
N TYR A 41 14.03 19.68 -19.47
CA TYR A 41 13.16 20.22 -18.44
C TYR A 41 12.27 19.12 -17.81
N LEU A 42 11.62 18.29 -18.64
CA LEU A 42 10.83 17.16 -18.14
C LEU A 42 11.67 16.15 -17.38
N SER A 43 12.91 15.90 -17.80
CA SER A 43 13.84 15.02 -17.09
C SER A 43 14.17 15.54 -15.68
N LYS A 44 14.39 16.85 -15.52
CA LYS A 44 14.61 17.46 -14.20
C LYS A 44 13.39 17.33 -13.28
N LEU A 45 12.19 17.47 -13.82
CA LEU A 45 10.95 17.22 -13.08
C LEU A 45 10.85 15.75 -12.62
N GLU A 46 11.01 14.82 -13.56
CA GLU A 46 10.92 13.38 -13.26
C GLU A 46 11.98 12.94 -12.25
N THR A 47 13.18 13.52 -12.28
CA THR A 47 14.27 13.21 -11.33
C THR A 47 14.16 13.94 -9.99
N GLY A 48 13.13 14.77 -9.78
CA GLY A 48 12.96 15.53 -8.54
C GLY A 48 14.01 16.61 -8.34
N GLN A 49 14.63 17.10 -9.43
CA GLN A 49 15.53 18.26 -9.40
C GLN A 49 14.75 19.58 -9.44
N MET A 50 13.49 19.54 -9.87
CA MET A 50 12.57 20.68 -9.85
C MET A 50 11.11 20.21 -9.70
N VAL A 51 10.22 21.14 -9.36
CA VAL A 51 8.77 20.91 -9.24
C VAL A 51 8.07 21.63 -10.40
N PRO A 52 7.02 21.05 -10.99
CA PRO A 52 6.26 21.74 -12.03
C PRO A 52 5.52 22.92 -11.42
N ASP A 53 5.35 23.99 -12.19
CA ASP A 53 4.36 25.00 -11.84
C ASP A 53 2.93 24.43 -11.98
N ALA A 54 1.95 25.15 -11.44
CA ALA A 54 0.57 24.68 -11.41
C ALA A 54 0.00 24.46 -12.83
N ILE A 55 0.28 25.36 -13.78
CA ILE A 55 -0.27 25.29 -15.14
C ILE A 55 0.27 24.05 -15.85
N LEU A 56 1.58 23.82 -15.78
CA LEU A 56 2.19 22.63 -16.34
C LEU A 56 1.67 21.35 -15.69
N TRP A 57 1.47 21.36 -14.36
CA TRP A 57 0.89 20.22 -13.66
C TRP A 57 -0.53 19.89 -14.15
N PHE A 58 -1.39 20.90 -14.32
CA PHE A 58 -2.74 20.72 -14.87
C PHE A 58 -2.69 20.10 -16.28
N HIS A 59 -1.89 20.65 -17.18
CA HIS A 59 -1.73 20.10 -18.53
C HIS A 59 -1.13 18.69 -18.55
N PHE A 60 -0.21 18.39 -17.64
CA PHE A 60 0.33 17.05 -17.49
C PHE A 60 -0.78 16.09 -17.07
N CYS A 61 -1.55 16.41 -16.02
CA CYS A 61 -2.66 15.58 -15.54
C CYS A 61 -3.70 15.30 -16.62
N ASP A 62 -4.09 16.30 -17.42
CA ASP A 62 -5.02 16.11 -18.54
C ASP A 62 -4.45 15.17 -19.60
N LEU A 63 -3.15 15.32 -19.90
CA LEU A 63 -2.47 14.52 -20.91
C LEU A 63 -2.38 13.03 -20.55
N VAL A 64 -2.13 12.71 -19.28
CA VAL A 64 -1.94 11.32 -18.80
C VAL A 64 -3.14 10.79 -18.00
N ASN A 65 -4.21 11.57 -17.90
CA ASN A 65 -5.45 11.27 -17.20
C ASN A 65 -5.23 10.79 -15.75
N ILE A 66 -4.54 11.57 -14.91
CA ILE A 66 -4.39 11.30 -13.47
C ILE A 66 -5.07 12.39 -12.62
N PRO A 67 -5.48 12.11 -11.37
CA PRO A 67 -6.04 13.12 -10.48
C PRO A 67 -5.04 14.25 -10.18
N TYR A 68 -5.50 15.51 -10.12
CA TYR A 68 -4.63 16.66 -9.81
C TYR A 68 -4.08 16.58 -8.38
N GLU A 69 -4.82 15.94 -7.48
CA GLU A 69 -4.51 15.71 -6.08
C GLU A 69 -3.23 14.88 -5.90
N SER A 70 -2.81 14.15 -6.93
CA SER A 70 -1.57 13.37 -6.92
C SER A 70 -0.32 14.22 -6.65
N LEU A 71 -0.35 15.52 -6.94
CA LEU A 71 0.72 16.45 -6.55
C LEU A 71 0.83 16.60 -5.03
N LYS A 72 -0.33 16.67 -4.35
CA LYS A 72 -0.42 16.88 -2.90
C LYS A 72 -0.22 15.58 -2.14
N THR A 73 -0.81 14.49 -2.62
CA THR A 73 -0.72 13.19 -1.94
C THR A 73 0.59 12.46 -2.22
N GLY A 74 1.23 12.76 -3.36
CA GLY A 74 2.35 11.98 -3.87
C GLY A 74 1.94 10.63 -4.44
N PHE A 75 0.64 10.40 -4.68
CA PHE A 75 0.09 9.11 -5.12
C PHE A 75 -0.92 9.26 -6.25
N ILE A 76 -0.88 8.35 -7.22
CA ILE A 76 -1.92 8.17 -8.24
C ILE A 76 -2.95 7.17 -7.69
N ASP A 77 -4.22 7.56 -7.68
CA ASP A 77 -5.30 6.75 -7.12
C ASP A 77 -6.60 6.92 -7.92
N PHE A 78 -7.01 5.86 -8.60
CA PHE A 78 -8.30 5.76 -9.29
C PHE A 78 -9.32 4.90 -8.54
N MET A 79 -8.97 4.40 -7.35
CA MET A 79 -9.78 3.51 -6.52
C MET A 79 -10.31 2.29 -7.28
N VAL A 80 -9.48 1.69 -8.13
CA VAL A 80 -9.89 0.53 -8.94
C VAL A 80 -9.78 -0.75 -8.09
N PRO A 81 -10.88 -1.54 -7.94
CA PRO A 81 -10.83 -2.81 -7.23
C PRO A 81 -9.73 -3.74 -7.76
N ALA A 82 -9.15 -4.51 -6.85
CA ALA A 82 -8.20 -5.55 -7.16
C ALA A 82 -8.85 -6.67 -7.96
N LYS A 83 -8.06 -7.23 -8.88
CA LYS A 83 -8.44 -8.36 -9.72
C LYS A 83 -7.24 -9.27 -9.85
N LEU A 84 -7.40 -10.58 -9.67
CA LEU A 84 -6.30 -11.50 -9.85
C LEU A 84 -5.75 -11.40 -11.28
N ARG A 85 -4.41 -11.32 -11.39
CA ARG A 85 -3.68 -11.21 -12.66
C ARG A 85 -2.40 -12.02 -12.59
N ASP A 86 -1.91 -12.48 -13.74
CA ASP A 86 -0.69 -13.29 -13.88
C ASP A 86 0.31 -12.72 -14.89
N ASP A 87 -0.02 -11.62 -15.55
CA ASP A 87 0.86 -11.02 -16.55
C ASP A 87 2.02 -10.24 -15.90
N GLN A 88 3.19 -10.25 -16.52
CA GLN A 88 4.39 -9.61 -15.97
C GLN A 88 4.41 -8.08 -16.09
N ARG A 89 3.35 -7.45 -16.60
CA ARG A 89 3.32 -6.00 -16.82
C ARG A 89 2.21 -5.34 -16.02
N GLU A 90 2.48 -4.24 -15.35
CA GLU A 90 1.45 -3.44 -14.68
C GLU A 90 1.75 -1.99 -15.00
N ASN A 91 0.81 -1.27 -15.63
CA ASN A 91 0.95 0.16 -15.92
C ASN A 91 2.32 0.57 -16.52
N GLY A 92 2.82 -0.22 -17.47
CA GLY A 92 4.09 0.03 -18.16
C GLY A 92 5.35 -0.49 -17.45
N PHE A 93 5.23 -0.96 -16.21
CA PHE A 93 6.30 -1.60 -15.46
C PHE A 93 6.38 -3.08 -15.78
N LYS A 94 7.59 -3.63 -15.93
CA LYS A 94 7.82 -5.07 -15.99
C LYS A 94 8.18 -5.55 -14.58
N LEU A 95 7.39 -6.45 -14.04
CA LEU A 95 7.62 -7.05 -12.73
C LEU A 95 8.54 -8.28 -12.84
N PRO A 96 9.38 -8.54 -11.82
CA PRO A 96 10.05 -9.82 -11.65
C PRO A 96 9.03 -10.96 -11.62
N LYS A 97 9.39 -12.12 -12.18
CA LYS A 97 8.47 -13.26 -12.33
C LYS A 97 7.84 -13.68 -11.00
N GLN A 98 8.61 -13.69 -9.90
CA GLN A 98 8.12 -14.08 -8.58
C GLN A 98 7.08 -13.13 -7.98
N TYR A 99 7.02 -11.88 -8.43
CA TYR A 99 6.08 -10.88 -7.94
C TYR A 99 4.96 -10.58 -8.95
N ALA A 100 5.01 -11.19 -10.13
CA ALA A 100 4.00 -11.06 -11.17
C ALA A 100 2.91 -12.13 -11.10
N ARG A 101 3.23 -13.29 -10.51
CA ARG A 101 2.31 -14.43 -10.39
C ARG A 101 1.21 -14.11 -9.38
N SER A 102 -0.03 -14.47 -9.70
CA SER A 102 -1.19 -14.39 -8.83
C SER A 102 -1.30 -13.06 -8.08
N ARG A 103 -1.00 -11.94 -8.74
CA ARG A 103 -0.88 -10.63 -8.10
C ARG A 103 -2.25 -10.08 -7.72
N GLY A 104 -2.70 -10.35 -6.50
CA GLY A 104 -3.94 -9.79 -5.98
C GLY A 104 -3.77 -8.60 -5.03
N THR A 105 -2.57 -8.36 -4.49
CA THR A 105 -2.32 -7.30 -3.51
C THR A 105 -1.99 -5.97 -4.18
N LYS A 106 -2.69 -4.90 -3.80
CA LYS A 106 -2.47 -3.53 -4.27
C LYS A 106 -1.33 -2.86 -3.51
N VAL A 107 -0.64 -1.92 -4.17
CA VAL A 107 0.33 -1.02 -3.52
C VAL A 107 -0.29 -0.32 -2.29
N ARG A 108 -1.57 0.04 -2.34
CA ARG A 108 -2.32 0.61 -1.20
C ARG A 108 -2.20 -0.22 0.08
N ALA A 109 -2.32 -1.55 -0.03
CA ALA A 109 -2.21 -2.46 1.12
C ALA A 109 -0.80 -2.50 1.71
N LEU A 110 0.20 -2.20 0.89
CA LEU A 110 1.61 -2.28 1.25
C LEU A 110 2.17 -1.00 1.86
N LEU A 111 1.46 0.13 1.77
CA LEU A 111 1.98 1.43 2.20
C LEU A 111 2.52 1.43 3.64
N PRO A 112 1.87 0.81 4.64
CA PRO A 112 2.45 0.76 5.98
C PRO A 112 3.79 0.02 6.05
N LEU A 113 3.88 -1.14 5.38
CA LEU A 113 5.10 -1.94 5.31
C LEU A 113 6.22 -1.20 4.56
N LEU A 114 5.91 -0.56 3.43
CA LEU A 114 6.85 0.24 2.63
C LEU A 114 7.36 1.45 3.41
N ASP A 115 6.46 2.16 4.09
CA ASP A 115 6.83 3.32 4.90
C ASP A 115 7.72 2.93 6.07
N PHE A 116 7.38 1.85 6.79
CA PHE A 116 8.21 1.31 7.85
C PHE A 116 9.61 0.91 7.33
N ALA A 117 9.67 0.18 6.21
CA ALA A 117 10.94 -0.21 5.60
C ALA A 117 11.80 1.01 5.25
N ARG A 118 11.17 2.04 4.64
CA ARG A 118 11.84 3.31 4.31
C ARG A 118 12.36 4.02 5.56
N GLN A 119 11.57 4.10 6.63
CA GLN A 119 11.98 4.74 7.89
C GLN A 119 13.17 4.01 8.55
N LYS A 120 13.16 2.67 8.56
CA LYS A 120 14.23 1.88 9.19
C LYS A 120 15.52 1.83 8.37
N LEU A 121 15.42 1.78 7.05
CA LEU A 121 16.57 1.69 6.15
C LEU A 121 17.16 3.08 5.81
N GLY A 122 16.31 4.11 5.78
CA GLY A 122 16.60 5.39 5.14
C GLY A 122 16.46 5.33 3.62
N SER A 123 16.17 6.48 3.00
CA SER A 123 15.78 6.59 1.58
C SER A 123 16.75 5.86 0.64
N THR A 124 18.07 6.10 0.75
CA THR A 124 19.06 5.49 -0.16
C THR A 124 19.09 3.96 -0.07
N LYS A 125 19.08 3.39 1.13
CA LYS A 125 19.14 1.92 1.31
C LYS A 125 17.81 1.28 0.91
N TYR A 126 16.69 1.95 1.16
CA TYR A 126 15.37 1.52 0.71
C TYR A 126 15.29 1.45 -0.83
N LEU A 127 15.77 2.47 -1.55
CA LEU A 127 15.79 2.46 -3.02
C LEU A 127 16.67 1.33 -3.57
N ARG A 128 17.84 1.11 -2.98
CA ARG A 128 18.72 -0.02 -3.35
C ARG A 128 18.08 -1.38 -3.06
N LEU A 129 17.29 -1.49 -1.99
CA LEU A 129 16.55 -2.72 -1.69
C LEU A 129 15.51 -3.00 -2.80
N LEU A 130 14.72 -2.00 -3.18
CA LEU A 130 13.75 -2.16 -4.29
C LEU A 130 14.44 -2.52 -5.60
N GLU A 131 15.56 -1.88 -5.90
CA GLU A 131 16.38 -2.19 -7.09
C GLU A 131 16.93 -3.63 -7.05
N SER A 132 17.36 -4.12 -5.87
CA SER A 132 17.81 -5.51 -5.71
C SER A 132 16.69 -6.54 -5.95
N TYR A 133 15.44 -6.12 -5.77
CA TYR A 133 14.26 -6.90 -6.15
C TYR A 133 13.84 -6.71 -7.61
N GLY A 134 14.52 -5.85 -8.38
CA GLY A 134 14.13 -5.53 -9.75
C GLY A 134 12.85 -4.70 -9.84
N LEU A 135 12.52 -3.95 -8.78
CA LEU A 135 11.32 -3.12 -8.69
C LEU A 135 11.69 -1.65 -8.75
N ALA A 136 11.01 -0.92 -9.64
CA ALA A 136 11.22 0.51 -9.79
C ALA A 136 10.46 1.27 -8.68
N PRO A 137 11.06 2.28 -8.00
CA PRO A 137 10.37 3.02 -6.93
C PRO A 137 9.08 3.71 -7.37
N ASP A 138 9.01 4.17 -8.63
CA ASP A 138 7.82 4.76 -9.24
C ASP A 138 6.68 3.75 -9.46
N PHE A 139 6.91 2.45 -9.34
CA PHE A 139 5.81 1.47 -9.29
C PHE A 139 4.92 1.70 -8.05
N PHE A 140 5.51 2.10 -6.92
CA PHE A 140 4.83 2.18 -5.62
C PHE A 140 4.11 3.50 -5.36
N VAL A 141 4.11 4.44 -6.32
CA VAL A 141 3.33 5.68 -6.20
C VAL A 141 1.95 5.56 -6.84
N HIS A 142 1.68 4.49 -7.58
CA HIS A 142 0.37 4.24 -8.15
C HIS A 142 -0.38 3.21 -7.28
N LEU A 143 -1.36 3.66 -6.50
CA LEU A 143 -2.02 2.84 -5.47
C LEU A 143 -2.78 1.65 -6.05
N ASP A 144 -3.26 1.76 -7.29
CA ASP A 144 -3.96 0.66 -7.97
C ASP A 144 -3.04 -0.38 -8.62
N ASN A 145 -1.72 -0.16 -8.65
CA ASN A 145 -0.79 -1.20 -9.11
C ASN A 145 -0.90 -2.42 -8.20
N GLN A 146 -0.78 -3.62 -8.80
CA GLN A 146 -0.82 -4.89 -8.09
C GLN A 146 0.51 -5.63 -8.17
N ILE A 147 0.85 -6.30 -7.09
CA ILE A 147 2.03 -7.13 -6.94
C ILE A 147 1.66 -8.41 -6.17
N GLY A 148 2.40 -9.49 -6.42
CA GLY A 148 2.26 -10.74 -5.68
C GLY A 148 2.56 -10.55 -4.19
N ILE A 149 1.87 -11.32 -3.35
CA ILE A 149 2.05 -11.32 -1.89
C ILE A 149 3.49 -11.67 -1.48
N GLU A 150 4.20 -12.39 -2.35
CA GLU A 150 5.61 -12.75 -2.22
C GLU A 150 6.49 -11.54 -1.93
N PHE A 151 6.19 -10.38 -2.52
CA PHE A 151 6.95 -9.16 -2.24
C PHE A 151 6.83 -8.73 -0.78
N SER A 152 5.64 -8.83 -0.19
CA SER A 152 5.40 -8.52 1.22
C SER A 152 6.17 -9.47 2.13
N LEU A 153 6.12 -10.77 1.81
CA LEU A 153 6.82 -11.80 2.57
C LEU A 153 8.34 -11.61 2.52
N ASP A 154 8.90 -11.39 1.34
CA ASP A 154 10.33 -11.13 1.16
C ASP A 154 10.77 -9.86 1.89
N LEU A 155 9.96 -8.79 1.83
CA LEU A 155 10.26 -7.54 2.53
C LEU A 155 10.25 -7.72 4.05
N ILE A 156 9.25 -8.42 4.60
CA ILE A 156 9.18 -8.75 6.04
C ILE A 156 10.41 -9.58 6.46
N THR A 157 10.73 -10.63 5.70
CA THR A 157 11.89 -11.49 5.96
C THR A 157 13.18 -10.68 6.02
N VAL A 158 13.43 -9.81 5.02
CA VAL A 158 14.63 -8.96 5.00
C VAL A 158 14.68 -7.99 6.19
N LEU A 159 13.55 -7.42 6.60
CA LEU A 159 13.50 -6.54 7.78
C LEU A 159 13.85 -7.29 9.06
N ILE A 160 13.38 -8.53 9.21
CA ILE A 160 13.67 -9.38 10.37
C ILE A 160 15.13 -9.84 10.37
N GLU A 161 15.62 -10.38 9.25
CA GLU A 161 17.00 -10.88 9.12
C GLU A 161 18.04 -9.78 9.36
N LYS A 162 17.76 -8.54 8.91
CA LYS A 162 18.61 -7.37 9.17
C LYS A 162 18.43 -6.79 10.58
N LYS A 163 17.61 -7.40 11.44
CA LYS A 163 17.26 -6.94 12.80
C LYS A 163 16.70 -5.51 12.81
N LEU A 164 15.99 -5.13 11.75
CA LEU A 164 15.30 -3.84 11.61
C LEU A 164 13.85 -3.91 12.09
N ALA A 165 13.30 -5.12 12.13
CA ALA A 165 12.04 -5.46 12.79
C ALA A 165 12.27 -6.64 13.75
N THR A 166 11.69 -6.53 14.93
CA THR A 166 11.44 -7.64 15.84
C THR A 166 9.96 -7.99 15.82
N LYS A 167 9.57 -9.12 16.44
CA LYS A 167 8.15 -9.44 16.65
C LYS A 167 7.38 -8.31 17.37
N ARG A 168 8.06 -7.55 18.24
CA ARG A 168 7.47 -6.40 18.93
C ARG A 168 7.29 -5.18 18.01
N ASP A 169 8.10 -5.08 16.97
CA ASP A 169 8.01 -3.99 15.99
C ASP A 169 6.89 -4.20 14.96
N LEU A 170 6.24 -5.38 14.90
CA LEU A 170 5.11 -5.61 13.98
C LEU A 170 3.92 -4.65 14.24
N ALA A 171 3.70 -4.28 15.50
CA ALA A 171 2.74 -3.25 15.86
C ALA A 171 3.14 -1.87 15.31
N VAL A 172 4.44 -1.55 15.32
CA VAL A 172 4.99 -0.29 14.77
C VAL A 172 4.95 -0.30 13.24
N LEU A 173 5.19 -1.45 12.61
CA LEU A 173 5.17 -1.65 11.17
C LEU A 173 3.84 -1.24 10.55
N THR A 174 2.75 -1.51 11.26
CA THR A 174 1.40 -1.21 10.80
C THR A 174 0.82 0.06 11.40
N ALA A 175 1.57 0.82 12.22
CA ALA A 175 1.07 2.01 12.91
C ALA A 175 0.53 3.08 11.93
N SER A 176 1.18 3.19 10.77
CA SER A 176 0.78 4.11 9.70
C SER A 176 -0.48 3.68 8.94
N ALA A 177 -1.06 2.50 9.24
CA ALA A 177 -2.39 2.13 8.77
C ALA A 177 -3.50 3.04 9.32
N SER A 178 -3.24 3.80 10.38
CA SER A 178 -4.16 4.84 10.89
C SER A 178 -4.08 6.16 10.12
N ASN A 179 -3.13 6.30 9.17
CA ASN A 179 -2.88 7.54 8.45
C ASN A 179 -3.83 7.68 7.23
N PRO A 180 -4.68 8.73 7.17
CA PRO A 180 -5.58 8.98 6.05
C PRO A 180 -4.92 9.01 4.67
N VAL A 181 -3.66 9.46 4.59
CA VAL A 181 -2.94 9.53 3.31
C VAL A 181 -2.77 8.13 2.69
N PHE A 182 -2.64 7.08 3.49
CA PHE A 182 -2.40 5.72 3.02
C PHE A 182 -3.67 5.01 2.52
N HIS A 183 -4.82 5.66 2.66
CA HIS A 183 -6.09 5.15 2.14
C HIS A 183 -6.54 5.88 0.89
N GLY A 184 -5.78 6.90 0.43
CA GLY A 184 -6.04 7.61 -0.82
C GLY A 184 -7.45 8.21 -0.87
N GLY A 185 -8.25 7.83 -1.86
CA GLY A 185 -9.66 8.23 -1.97
C GLY A 185 -10.59 7.59 -0.93
N LEU A 186 -10.28 6.37 -0.45
CA LEU A 186 -11.10 5.63 0.52
C LEU A 186 -11.17 6.30 1.89
N LYS A 187 -10.25 7.20 2.21
CA LYS A 187 -10.31 7.99 3.44
C LYS A 187 -11.65 8.72 3.59
N THR A 188 -12.31 9.08 2.47
CA THR A 188 -13.61 9.75 2.49
C THR A 188 -14.72 8.86 3.04
N CYS A 189 -14.66 7.54 2.78
CA CYS A 189 -15.55 6.55 3.39
C CYS A 189 -15.24 6.40 4.89
N TYR A 190 -13.96 6.36 5.25
CA TYR A 190 -13.54 6.14 6.64
C TYR A 190 -13.78 7.36 7.54
N ASP A 191 -13.69 8.57 6.98
CA ASP A 191 -13.99 9.82 7.68
C ASP A 191 -15.47 9.90 8.10
N GLN A 192 -16.36 9.07 7.54
CA GLN A 192 -17.78 9.03 7.90
C GLN A 192 -18.09 8.05 9.05
N ALA A 193 -17.15 7.18 9.42
CA ALA A 193 -17.34 6.22 10.49
C ALA A 193 -17.50 6.93 11.85
N GLN A 194 -18.49 6.51 12.64
CA GLN A 194 -18.81 7.15 13.93
C GLN A 194 -18.02 6.56 15.10
N ASN A 195 -17.52 5.34 14.94
CA ASN A 195 -16.72 4.63 15.93
C ASN A 195 -15.84 3.57 15.24
N SER A 196 -14.96 2.94 16.01
CA SER A 196 -13.97 1.98 15.51
C SER A 196 -14.60 0.71 14.91
N SER A 197 -15.78 0.28 15.41
CA SER A 197 -16.49 -0.86 14.84
C SER A 197 -17.09 -0.54 13.47
N ASP A 198 -17.72 0.63 13.34
CA ASP A 198 -18.25 1.12 12.05
C ASP A 198 -17.11 1.29 11.03
N LEU A 199 -15.96 1.78 11.49
CA LEU A 199 -14.77 1.92 10.66
C LEU A 199 -14.25 0.59 10.13
N ILE A 200 -14.18 -0.45 10.98
CA ILE A 200 -13.77 -1.78 10.52
C ILE A 200 -14.78 -2.33 9.51
N GLN A 201 -16.08 -2.14 9.73
CA GLN A 201 -17.08 -2.54 8.74
C GLN A 201 -16.89 -1.83 7.39
N GLU A 202 -16.64 -0.51 7.40
CA GLU A 202 -16.32 0.24 6.18
C GLU A 202 -15.03 -0.23 5.52
N TYR A 203 -13.99 -0.52 6.29
CA TYR A 203 -12.75 -1.10 5.77
C TYR A 203 -13.01 -2.44 5.08
N ILE A 204 -13.78 -3.35 5.71
CA ILE A 204 -14.11 -4.66 5.11
C ILE A 204 -14.96 -4.50 3.86
N ARG A 205 -15.95 -3.59 3.82
CA ARG A 205 -16.74 -3.28 2.61
C ARG A 205 -15.86 -2.82 1.44
N ASN A 206 -14.74 -2.16 1.75
CA ASN A 206 -13.82 -1.60 0.77
C ASN A 206 -12.53 -2.44 0.58
N ILE A 207 -12.44 -3.63 1.18
CA ILE A 207 -11.21 -4.43 1.20
C ILE A 207 -10.73 -4.83 -0.20
N ARG A 208 -11.68 -4.98 -1.14
CA ARG A 208 -11.39 -5.24 -2.56
C ARG A 208 -10.51 -4.17 -3.20
N HIS A 209 -10.38 -2.97 -2.62
CA HIS A 209 -9.50 -1.91 -3.10
C HIS A 209 -8.07 -2.00 -2.54
N TYR A 210 -7.80 -2.99 -1.69
CA TYR A 210 -6.51 -3.32 -1.08
C TYR A 210 -5.97 -4.63 -1.62
N ASP A 211 -6.80 -5.67 -1.70
CA ASP A 211 -6.40 -6.94 -2.26
C ASP A 211 -7.59 -7.76 -2.76
N CYS A 212 -7.28 -8.85 -3.46
CA CYS A 212 -8.22 -9.91 -3.81
C CYS A 212 -7.59 -11.28 -3.55
N ASP A 213 -6.71 -11.36 -2.56
CA ASP A 213 -5.98 -12.58 -2.19
C ASP A 213 -6.71 -13.36 -1.09
N PHE A 214 -7.61 -12.69 -0.37
CA PHE A 214 -8.31 -13.25 0.78
C PHE A 214 -9.81 -12.93 0.70
N ASN A 215 -10.61 -13.86 1.23
CA ASN A 215 -12.01 -13.62 1.52
C ASN A 215 -12.13 -13.06 2.94
N TYR A 216 -12.89 -11.98 3.11
CA TYR A 216 -13.13 -11.32 4.39
C TYR A 216 -14.61 -11.41 4.72
N GLU A 217 -14.94 -11.94 5.89
CA GLU A 217 -16.32 -12.15 6.31
C GLU A 217 -16.53 -11.73 7.77
N ILE A 218 -17.54 -10.89 8.01
CA ILE A 218 -17.96 -10.53 9.36
C ILE A 218 -18.90 -11.63 9.86
N LEU A 219 -18.41 -12.46 10.77
CA LEU A 219 -19.17 -13.58 11.36
C LEU A 219 -20.20 -13.08 12.39
N GLN A 220 -19.78 -12.10 13.20
CA GLN A 220 -20.63 -11.50 14.21
C GLN A 220 -20.38 -10.00 14.29
N SER A 221 -21.45 -9.22 14.50
CA SER A 221 -21.36 -7.79 14.72
C SER A 221 -22.31 -7.33 15.81
N SER A 222 -21.77 -6.59 16.77
CA SER A 222 -22.50 -5.90 17.83
C SER A 222 -21.81 -4.57 18.14
N LYS A 223 -22.42 -3.75 19.00
CA LYS A 223 -21.89 -2.43 19.36
C LYS A 223 -20.44 -2.46 19.86
N ASN A 224 -20.06 -3.48 20.63
CA ASN A 224 -18.77 -3.54 21.33
C ASN A 224 -17.88 -4.72 20.89
N HIS A 225 -18.35 -5.51 19.92
CA HIS A 225 -17.71 -6.74 19.51
C HIS A 225 -17.95 -7.00 18.02
N LEU A 226 -16.87 -7.26 17.29
CA LEU A 226 -16.88 -7.78 15.93
C LEU A 226 -16.08 -9.08 15.89
N GLU A 227 -16.57 -10.05 15.12
CA GLU A 227 -15.82 -11.25 14.79
C GLU A 227 -15.62 -11.30 13.27
N LEU A 228 -14.35 -11.40 12.85
CA LEU A 228 -13.92 -11.33 11.46
C LEU A 228 -13.17 -12.60 11.07
N SER A 229 -13.60 -13.26 10.01
CA SER A 229 -12.88 -14.34 9.35
C SER A 229 -12.10 -13.82 8.14
N ILE A 230 -10.85 -14.25 8.00
CA ILE A 230 -9.99 -13.98 6.84
C ILE A 230 -9.48 -15.31 6.29
N GLN A 231 -9.97 -15.70 5.13
CA GLN A 231 -9.64 -16.97 4.49
C GLN A 231 -8.76 -16.75 3.24
N PRO A 232 -7.59 -17.41 3.11
CA PRO A 232 -6.80 -17.35 1.88
C PRO A 232 -7.56 -18.00 0.72
N LEU A 233 -7.53 -17.36 -0.45
CA LEU A 233 -8.09 -17.95 -1.67
C LEU A 233 -7.20 -19.07 -2.23
N SER A 234 -7.74 -19.89 -3.12
CA SER A 234 -7.05 -21.09 -3.62
C SER A 234 -5.72 -20.81 -4.32
N HIS A 235 -5.59 -19.69 -5.05
CA HIS A 235 -4.34 -19.30 -5.72
C HIS A 235 -3.23 -18.99 -4.73
N ILE A 236 -3.61 -18.54 -3.54
CA ILE A 236 -2.75 -18.27 -2.42
C ILE A 236 -2.36 -19.58 -1.72
N SER A 237 -3.34 -20.37 -1.29
CA SER A 237 -3.12 -21.63 -0.56
C SER A 237 -2.29 -22.64 -1.36
N ALA A 238 -2.46 -22.70 -2.68
CA ALA A 238 -1.71 -23.61 -3.55
C ALA A 238 -0.25 -23.18 -3.77
N SER A 239 0.02 -21.87 -3.76
CA SER A 239 1.35 -21.34 -4.07
C SER A 239 2.21 -21.16 -2.82
N HIS A 240 1.59 -20.99 -1.66
CA HIS A 240 2.25 -20.62 -0.42
C HIS A 240 1.73 -21.42 0.77
N PRO A 241 2.13 -22.69 0.91
CA PRO A 241 1.96 -23.39 2.19
C PRO A 241 2.63 -22.58 3.33
N SER A 242 3.66 -21.80 3.00
CA SER A 242 4.37 -20.85 3.86
C SER A 242 3.62 -19.57 4.21
N LEU A 243 2.35 -19.39 3.81
CA LEU A 243 1.47 -18.47 4.54
C LEU A 243 1.15 -18.94 5.94
N ALA A 244 1.58 -20.16 6.28
CA ALA A 244 2.13 -20.46 7.59
C ALA A 244 3.41 -19.65 7.89
N ASN A 245 3.36 -18.32 7.74
CA ASN A 245 4.28 -17.41 8.38
C ASN A 245 3.52 -16.68 9.49
N ARG A 246 3.85 -17.04 10.74
CA ARG A 246 3.27 -16.43 11.93
C ARG A 246 3.38 -14.91 11.90
N ASP A 247 4.47 -14.36 11.37
CA ASP A 247 4.72 -12.92 11.31
C ASP A 247 3.72 -12.20 10.38
N PHE A 248 3.24 -12.87 9.32
CA PHE A 248 2.22 -12.30 8.43
C PHE A 248 0.83 -12.25 9.10
N CYS A 249 0.46 -13.31 9.84
CA CYS A 249 -0.78 -13.32 10.63
C CYS A 249 -0.73 -12.27 11.76
N ASP A 250 0.42 -12.16 12.44
CA ASP A 250 0.62 -11.14 13.48
C ASP A 250 0.59 -9.72 12.89
N MET A 251 1.17 -9.50 11.70
CA MET A 251 1.09 -8.22 10.99
C MET A 251 -0.37 -7.84 10.70
N ARG A 252 -1.20 -8.79 10.24
CA ARG A 252 -2.63 -8.53 9.98
C ARG A 252 -3.40 -8.16 11.23
N ARG A 253 -3.18 -8.90 12.32
CA ARG A 253 -3.77 -8.58 13.63
C ARG A 253 -3.44 -7.14 14.00
N HIS A 254 -2.16 -6.75 13.92
CA HIS A 254 -1.74 -5.39 14.24
C HIS A 254 -2.25 -4.35 13.25
N TYR A 255 -2.43 -4.71 11.98
CA TYR A 255 -3.08 -3.83 11.00
C TYR A 255 -4.53 -3.52 11.43
N LEU A 256 -5.30 -4.54 11.80
CA LEU A 256 -6.68 -4.38 12.28
C LEU A 256 -6.74 -3.54 13.56
N GLU A 257 -5.79 -3.74 14.49
CA GLU A 257 -5.67 -2.90 15.70
C GLU A 257 -5.39 -1.44 15.33
N ASN A 258 -4.42 -1.19 14.47
CA ASN A 258 -3.99 0.17 14.13
C ASN A 258 -5.01 0.91 13.26
N ILE A 259 -5.61 0.26 12.28
CA ILE A 259 -6.64 0.90 11.46
C ILE A 259 -7.88 1.23 12.30
N SER A 260 -8.23 0.42 13.30
CA SER A 260 -9.35 0.75 14.20
C SER A 260 -9.11 2.02 15.05
N ALA A 261 -7.86 2.51 15.11
CA ALA A 261 -7.48 3.76 15.76
C ALA A 261 -7.32 4.94 14.78
N TYR A 262 -7.85 4.81 13.56
CA TYR A 262 -7.85 5.87 12.54
C TYR A 262 -8.27 7.23 13.11
N ARG A 263 -7.50 8.28 12.80
CA ARG A 263 -7.71 9.65 13.32
C ARG A 263 -7.86 9.76 14.84
N GLY A 264 -7.22 8.86 15.59
CA GLY A 264 -7.26 8.89 17.05
C GLY A 264 -8.56 8.35 17.65
N MET A 265 -9.37 7.62 16.87
CA MET A 265 -10.47 6.83 17.43
C MET A 265 -9.94 5.86 18.50
N PRO A 266 -10.76 5.50 19.51
CA PRO A 266 -10.37 4.48 20.48
C PRO A 266 -10.12 3.13 19.78
N GLY A 267 -8.86 2.74 19.62
CA GLY A 267 -8.53 1.48 18.95
C GLY A 267 -9.16 0.27 19.64
N LEU A 268 -9.55 -0.72 18.85
CA LEU A 268 -10.06 -2.02 19.31
C LEU A 268 -8.89 -2.90 19.80
N LYS A 269 -9.18 -3.78 20.75
CA LYS A 269 -8.30 -4.90 21.09
C LYS A 269 -8.62 -6.05 20.14
N VAL A 270 -7.63 -6.53 19.41
CA VAL A 270 -7.82 -7.65 18.45
C VAL A 270 -7.21 -8.92 19.03
N ILE A 271 -8.01 -9.96 19.15
CA ILE A 271 -7.61 -11.28 19.64
C ILE A 271 -7.75 -12.26 18.49
N GLU A 272 -6.67 -12.96 18.13
CA GLU A 272 -6.72 -14.05 17.16
C GLU A 272 -7.19 -15.33 17.87
N THR A 273 -8.28 -15.94 17.38
CA THR A 273 -8.88 -17.17 17.94
C THR A 273 -8.59 -18.40 17.08
N CYS A 274 -8.48 -18.22 15.76
CA CYS A 274 -8.05 -19.25 14.80
C CYS A 274 -6.94 -18.67 13.92
N CYS A 275 -6.03 -19.52 13.45
CA CYS A 275 -4.89 -19.09 12.64
C CYS A 275 -4.54 -20.12 11.57
N THR A 276 -4.49 -19.69 10.30
CA THR A 276 -4.07 -20.56 9.19
C THR A 276 -2.65 -21.10 9.36
N TYR A 277 -1.77 -20.41 10.09
CA TYR A 277 -0.47 -20.93 10.51
C TYR A 277 -0.57 -22.20 11.35
N SER A 278 -1.60 -22.31 12.18
CA SER A 278 -1.85 -23.45 13.06
C SER A 278 -2.59 -24.59 12.35
N GLY A 279 -2.85 -24.47 11.05
CA GLY A 279 -3.58 -25.46 10.25
C GLY A 279 -5.08 -25.22 10.13
N ASP A 280 -5.60 -24.10 10.66
CA ASP A 280 -7.00 -23.71 10.46
C ASP A 280 -7.28 -23.28 9.02
N GLU A 281 -8.53 -23.37 8.56
CA GLU A 281 -8.91 -22.94 7.21
C GLU A 281 -8.90 -21.41 7.04
N ALA A 282 -9.06 -20.66 8.12
CA ALA A 282 -9.11 -19.21 8.15
C ALA A 282 -8.47 -18.65 9.43
N CYS A 283 -8.02 -17.39 9.37
CA CYS A 283 -7.71 -16.64 10.59
C CYS A 283 -8.98 -15.97 11.09
N VAL A 284 -9.32 -16.18 12.37
CA VAL A 284 -10.50 -15.56 12.99
C VAL A 284 -10.03 -14.58 14.05
N TYR A 285 -10.59 -13.36 14.01
CA TYR A 285 -10.23 -12.27 14.89
C TYR A 285 -11.45 -11.74 15.63
N GLN A 286 -11.33 -11.62 16.95
CA GLN A 286 -12.29 -10.95 17.82
C GLN A 286 -11.80 -9.54 18.12
N LEU A 287 -12.56 -8.53 17.67
CA LEU A 287 -12.27 -7.13 17.88
C LEU A 287 -13.22 -6.58 18.94
N ASN A 288 -12.66 -6.18 20.08
CA ASN A 288 -13.43 -5.72 21.23
C ASN A 288 -13.10 -4.25 21.54
N SER A 289 -14.12 -3.46 21.86
CA SER A 289 -13.90 -2.12 22.40
C SER A 289 -13.03 -2.21 23.65
N LYS A 290 -11.98 -1.39 23.73
CA LYS A 290 -11.24 -1.24 24.99
C LYS A 290 -12.24 -0.68 26.00
N ALA A 291 -12.54 -1.45 27.05
CA ALA A 291 -13.32 -0.93 28.17
C ALA A 291 -12.66 0.39 28.60
N SER A 292 -13.45 1.45 28.74
CA SER A 292 -12.96 2.72 29.27
C SER A 292 -12.39 2.43 30.66
N ALA A 293 -11.07 2.31 30.75
CA ALA A 293 -10.34 2.12 32.00
C ALA A 293 -10.34 3.41 32.80
#